data_AF-A0A8T4PLI2-F1
#
_entry.id   AF-A0A8T4PLI2-F1
#
_cell.length_a   1.000
_cell.length_b   1.000
_cell.length_c   1.000
_cell.angle_alpha   90.00
_cell.angle_beta   90.00
_cell.angle_gamma   90.00
#
_symmetry.space_group_name_H-M   'P 1'
#
loop_
_entity.id
_entity.type
_entity.pdbx_description
1 polymer ?
#
loop_
_entity_poly.entity_id
_entity_poly.type
_entity_poly.pdbx_seq_one_letter_code
_entity_poly.pdbx_strand_id
1 'polypeptide(L)'
;MKLDNKLFAGIVLILIAAFFFIVFGMAGLRLALGVFAIFILPVYLILNNFDLTSEEKLIFSFFLGIGIFPSIVYLLGLVISFRIGIIITFILMILIGFALKKYKQKK
;
A
#
# COMPACT_ATOMS: atom_id res chain seq x y z
N MET A 1 16.05 26.78 9.54
CA MET A 1 15.80 25.39 9.98
C MET A 1 15.25 24.62 8.78
N LYS A 2 16.08 23.83 8.09
CA LYS A 2 15.62 23.00 6.96
C LYS A 2 14.83 21.84 7.56
N LEU A 3 13.51 21.89 7.48
CA LEU A 3 12.68 20.76 7.89
C LEU A 3 13.04 19.59 6.97
N ASP A 4 13.41 18.45 7.55
CA ASP A 4 13.72 17.25 6.76
C ASP A 4 12.46 16.86 5.97
N ASN A 5 12.59 16.65 4.66
CA ASN A 5 11.46 16.38 3.76
C ASN A 5 10.62 15.19 4.24
N LYS A 6 11.24 14.22 4.92
CA LYS A 6 10.54 13.07 5.52
C LYS A 6 9.68 13.47 6.72
N LEU A 7 10.19 14.38 7.54
CA LEU A 7 9.51 14.88 8.74
C LEU A 7 8.35 15.80 8.34
N PHE A 8 8.53 16.62 7.30
CA PHE A 8 7.45 17.40 6.69
C PHE A 8 6.34 16.50 6.15
N ALA A 9 6.69 15.48 5.34
CA ALA A 9 5.72 14.55 4.77
C ALA A 9 4.93 13.80 5.86
N GLY A 10 5.60 13.39 6.95
CA GLY A 10 4.95 12.76 8.09
C GLY A 10 3.91 13.65 8.77
N ILE A 11 4.24 14.92 9.01
CA ILE A 11 3.31 15.89 9.61
C ILE A 11 2.10 16.13 8.71
N VAL A 12 2.32 16.31 7.40
CA VAL A 12 1.23 16.50 6.43
C VAL A 12 0.28 15.29 6.43
N LEU A 13 0.82 14.08 6.47
CA LEU A 13 0.03 12.85 6.45
C LEU A 13 -0.82 12.70 7.73
N ILE A 14 -0.27 13.08 8.89
CA ILE A 14 -1.00 13.12 10.17
C ILE A 14 -2.14 14.14 10.12
N LEU A 15 -1.88 15.34 9.59
CA LEU A 15 -2.91 16.39 9.48
C LEU A 15 -4.04 15.98 8.55
N ILE A 16 -3.72 15.33 7.42
CA ILE A 16 -4.72 14.77 6.51
C ILE A 16 -5.57 13.71 7.23
N ALA A 17 -4.93 12.76 7.92
CA ALA A 17 -5.65 11.72 8.66
C ALA A 17 -6.54 12.30 9.78
N ALA A 18 -6.04 13.30 10.51
CA ALA A 18 -6.80 13.99 11.55
C ALA A 18 -7.99 14.76 10.96
N PHE A 19 -7.81 15.46 9.82
CA PHE A 19 -8.88 16.15 9.11
C PHE A 19 -9.98 15.17 8.68
N PHE A 20 -9.62 14.06 8.01
CA PHE A 20 -10.58 13.04 7.60
C PHE A 20 -11.29 12.39 8.79
N PHE A 21 -10.60 12.19 9.91
CA PHE A 21 -11.21 11.69 11.14
C PHE A 21 -12.20 12.68 11.75
N ILE A 22 -11.88 13.97 11.78
CA ILE A 22 -12.79 14.99 12.34
C ILE A 22 -14.06 15.11 11.50
N VAL A 23 -13.94 15.08 10.17
CA VAL A 23 -15.09 15.29 9.26
C VAL A 23 -15.94 14.03 9.11
N PHE A 24 -15.32 12.85 9.00
CA PHE A 24 -15.99 11.59 8.64
C PHE A 24 -15.87 10.50 9.71
N GLY A 25 -15.31 10.81 10.89
CA GLY A 25 -15.09 9.86 11.97
C GLY A 25 -14.20 8.69 11.56
N MET A 26 -14.54 7.50 12.06
CA MET A 26 -13.84 6.25 11.74
C MET A 26 -13.90 5.87 10.25
N ALA A 27 -14.90 6.36 9.50
CA ALA A 27 -14.96 6.12 8.06
C ALA A 27 -13.84 6.88 7.32
N GLY A 28 -13.60 8.14 7.69
CA GLY A 28 -12.52 8.95 7.13
C GLY A 28 -11.13 8.37 7.41
N LEU A 29 -10.91 7.90 8.64
CA LEU A 29 -9.65 7.23 9.00
C LEU A 29 -9.41 5.97 8.16
N ARG A 30 -10.44 5.13 8.00
CA ARG A 30 -10.36 3.92 7.15
C ARG A 30 -10.08 4.27 5.68
N LEU A 31 -10.67 5.34 5.18
CA LEU A 31 -10.41 5.81 3.82
C LEU A 31 -8.95 6.27 3.66
N ALA A 32 -8.45 7.09 4.58
CA ALA A 32 -7.06 7.56 4.55
C ALA A 32 -6.06 6.39 4.62
N LEU A 33 -6.32 5.41 5.50
CA LEU A 33 -5.52 4.19 5.59
C LEU A 33 -5.62 3.31 4.33
N GLY A 34 -6.81 3.21 3.73
CA GLY A 34 -7.03 2.49 2.49
C GLY A 34 -6.25 3.10 1.32
N VAL A 35 -6.30 4.43 1.17
CA VAL A 35 -5.53 5.16 0.17
C VAL A 35 -4.03 4.96 0.40
N PHE A 36 -3.56 5.04 1.64
CA PHE A 36 -2.17 4.74 1.97
C PHE A 36 -1.78 3.30 1.58
N ALA A 37 -2.62 2.33 1.91
CA ALA A 37 -2.39 0.92 1.60
C ALA A 37 -2.38 0.63 0.10
N ILE A 38 -3.18 1.35 -0.69
CA ILE A 38 -3.26 1.18 -2.16
C ILE A 38 -2.07 1.85 -2.85
N PHE A 39 -1.72 3.08 -2.48
CA PHE A 39 -0.75 3.85 -3.25
C PHE A 39 0.67 3.78 -2.71
N ILE A 40 0.85 3.74 -1.39
CA ILE A 40 2.19 3.86 -0.78
C ILE A 40 2.79 2.49 -0.52
N LEU A 41 2.00 1.55 -0.01
CA LEU A 41 2.48 0.22 0.33
C LEU A 41 3.07 -0.55 -0.87
N PRO A 42 2.40 -0.60 -2.06
CA PRO A 42 2.95 -1.33 -3.20
C PRO A 42 4.17 -0.65 -3.80
N VAL A 43 4.23 0.69 -3.76
CA VAL A 43 5.40 1.45 -4.20
C VAL A 43 6.62 1.09 -3.36
N TYR A 44 6.46 1.11 -2.04
CA TYR A 44 7.57 0.89 -1.13
C TYR A 44 8.06 -0.57 -1.12
N LEU A 45 7.13 -1.53 -1.12
CA LEU A 45 7.47 -2.95 -0.99
C LEU A 45 7.88 -3.61 -2.32
N ILE A 46 7.22 -3.23 -3.42
CA ILE A 46 7.34 -3.94 -4.70
C ILE A 46 7.99 -3.02 -5.74
N LEU A 47 7.38 -1.87 -6.05
CA LEU A 47 7.72 -1.10 -7.26
C LEU A 47 9.05 -0.35 -7.18
N ASN A 48 9.53 0.01 -5.97
CA ASN A 48 10.86 0.59 -5.78
C ASN A 48 12.01 -0.38 -6.13
N ASN A 49 11.73 -1.67 -6.29
CA ASN A 49 12.71 -2.61 -6.79
C ASN A 49 12.88 -2.53 -8.32
N PHE A 50 11.98 -1.86 -9.04
CA PHE A 50 12.03 -1.72 -10.49
C PHE A 50 12.52 -0.33 -10.89
N ASP A 51 13.10 -0.22 -12.08
CA ASP A 51 13.53 1.05 -12.67
C ASP A 51 12.34 1.74 -13.34
N LEU A 52 11.38 2.14 -12.51
CA LEU A 52 10.15 2.81 -12.92
C LEU A 52 10.19 4.29 -12.51
N THR A 53 9.66 5.14 -13.36
CA THR A 53 9.41 6.56 -13.06
C THR A 53 8.37 6.71 -11.95
N SER A 54 8.30 7.88 -11.33
CA SER A 54 7.33 8.17 -10.25
C SER A 54 5.88 8.04 -10.71
N GLU A 55 5.59 8.40 -11.97
CA GLU A 55 4.26 8.33 -12.56
C GLU A 55 3.84 6.87 -12.81
N GLU A 56 4.74 6.06 -13.38
CA GLU A 56 4.51 4.63 -13.57
C GLU A 56 4.28 3.93 -12.22
N LYS A 57 5.06 4.26 -11.19
CA LYS A 57 4.89 3.71 -9.85
C LYS A 57 3.52 3.99 -9.26
N LEU A 58 2.97 5.18 -9.51
CA LEU A 58 1.63 5.56 -9.05
C LEU A 58 0.54 4.76 -9.78
N ILE A 59 0.66 4.60 -11.09
CA ILE A 59 -0.29 3.83 -11.90
C ILE A 59 -0.25 2.35 -11.51
N PHE A 60 0.95 1.77 -11.42
CA PHE A 60 1.10 0.36 -11.04
C PHE A 60 0.67 0.10 -9.59
N SER A 61 0.85 1.05 -8.66
CA SER A 61 0.38 0.87 -7.28
C SER A 61 -1.14 0.85 -7.20
N PHE A 62 -1.82 1.72 -7.96
CA PHE A 62 -3.27 1.68 -8.12
C PHE A 62 -3.74 0.31 -8.63
N PHE A 63 -3.16 -0.20 -9.72
CA PHE A 63 -3.54 -1.52 -10.26
C PHE A 63 -3.22 -2.67 -9.31
N LEU A 64 -2.11 -2.59 -8.55
CA LEU A 64 -1.79 -3.58 -7.53
C LEU A 64 -2.80 -3.57 -6.38
N GLY A 65 -3.16 -2.39 -5.88
CA GLY A 65 -4.04 -2.23 -4.73
C GLY A 65 -5.52 -2.44 -5.02
N ILE A 66 -6.02 -1.99 -6.16
CA ILE A 66 -7.46 -2.05 -6.54
C ILE A 66 -7.76 -3.15 -7.55
N GLY A 67 -6.76 -3.62 -8.30
CA GLY A 67 -6.92 -4.73 -9.25
C GLY A 67 -6.46 -6.06 -8.65
N ILE A 68 -5.15 -6.22 -8.50
CA ILE A 68 -4.52 -7.50 -8.19
C ILE A 68 -4.88 -7.97 -6.77
N PHE A 69 -4.74 -7.11 -5.76
CA PHE A 69 -5.05 -7.47 -4.37
C PHE A 69 -6.48 -8.01 -4.20
N PRO A 70 -7.55 -7.28 -4.58
CA PRO A 70 -8.91 -7.79 -4.40
C PRO A 70 -9.22 -9.01 -5.27
N SER A 71 -8.59 -9.14 -6.44
CA SER A 71 -8.74 -10.35 -7.28
C SER A 71 -8.23 -11.61 -6.57
N ILE A 72 -7.07 -11.53 -5.92
CA ILE A 72 -6.51 -12.65 -5.14
C ILE A 72 -7.41 -12.94 -3.93
N VAL A 73 -7.83 -11.89 -3.21
CA VAL A 73 -8.74 -12.03 -2.07
C VAL A 73 -10.05 -12.71 -2.48
N TYR A 74 -10.62 -12.32 -3.62
CA TYR A 74 -11.86 -12.90 -4.13
C TYR A 74 -11.69 -14.38 -4.44
N LEU A 75 -10.63 -14.76 -5.16
CA LEU A 75 -10.34 -16.15 -5.49
C LEU A 75 -10.13 -17.00 -4.23
N LEU A 76 -9.38 -16.51 -3.25
CA LEU A 76 -9.24 -17.20 -1.96
C LEU A 76 -10.58 -17.26 -1.21
N GLY A 77 -11.36 -16.18 -1.27
CA GLY A 77 -12.69 -16.08 -0.66
C GLY A 77 -13.72 -17.10 -1.18
N LEU A 78 -13.46 -17.72 -2.34
CA LEU A 78 -14.28 -18.83 -2.85
C LEU A 78 -14.08 -20.13 -2.07
N VAL A 79 -12.94 -20.28 -1.38
CA VAL A 79 -12.55 -21.52 -0.68
C VAL A 79 -12.50 -21.33 0.83
N ILE A 80 -12.16 -20.13 1.30
CA ILE A 80 -12.01 -19.78 2.71
C ILE A 80 -12.76 -18.48 3.04
N SER A 81 -12.88 -18.13 4.33
CA SER A 81 -13.52 -16.87 4.70
C SER A 81 -12.77 -15.66 4.10
N PHE A 82 -13.52 -14.67 3.59
CA PHE A 82 -12.95 -13.44 3.02
C PHE A 82 -11.97 -12.74 3.98
N ARG A 83 -12.25 -12.76 5.29
CA ARG A 83 -11.37 -12.16 6.30
C ARG A 83 -9.99 -12.82 6.32
N ILE A 84 -9.95 -14.16 6.23
CA ILE A 84 -8.70 -14.91 6.17
C ILE A 84 -8.03 -14.70 4.79
N GLY A 85 -8.81 -14.67 3.70
CA GLY A 85 -8.30 -14.37 2.36
C GLY A 85 -7.59 -13.02 2.25
N ILE A 86 -8.11 -11.98 2.90
CA ILE A 86 -7.45 -10.66 3.01
C ILE A 86 -6.10 -10.79 3.70
N ILE A 87 -6.04 -11.46 4.86
CA ILE A 87 -4.81 -11.61 5.64
C ILE A 87 -3.76 -12.41 4.85
N ILE A 88 -4.16 -13.51 4.23
CA ILE A 88 -3.26 -14.35 3.42
C ILE A 88 -2.72 -13.56 2.23
N THR A 89 -3.58 -12.83 1.51
CA THR A 89 -3.16 -12.01 0.37
C THR A 89 -2.18 -10.92 0.80
N PHE A 90 -2.42 -10.27 1.93
CA PHE A 90 -1.51 -9.27 2.48
C PHE A 90 -0.14 -9.85 2.82
N ILE A 91 -0.10 -10.99 3.52
CA ILE A 91 1.16 -11.70 3.83
C ILE A 91 1.88 -12.09 2.54
N LEU A 92 1.15 -12.64 1.56
CA LEU A 92 1.70 -13.05 0.26
C LEU A 92 2.36 -11.87 -0.46
N MET A 93 1.71 -10.70 -0.52
CA MET A 93 2.29 -9.52 -1.16
C MET A 93 3.55 -9.01 -0.44
N ILE A 94 3.57 -9.06 0.89
CA ILE A 94 4.79 -8.73 1.66
C ILE A 94 5.92 -9.70 1.30
N LEU A 95 5.65 -11.01 1.30
CA LEU A 95 6.65 -12.03 0.96
C LEU A 95 7.19 -11.85 -0.46
N ILE A 96 6.32 -11.53 -1.43
CA ILE A 96 6.72 -11.22 -2.81
C ILE A 96 7.64 -9.99 -2.83
N GLY A 97 7.28 -8.90 -2.14
CA GLY A 97 8.12 -7.71 -2.04
C GLY A 97 9.51 -8.01 -1.48
N PHE A 98 9.58 -8.81 -0.41
CA PHE A 98 10.85 -9.27 0.17
C PHE A 98 11.66 -10.15 -0.79
N ALA A 99 11.02 -11.10 -1.46
CA ALA A 99 11.67 -11.99 -2.43
C ALA A 99 12.27 -11.19 -3.60
N LEU A 100 11.53 -10.22 -4.14
CA LEU A 100 11.99 -9.32 -5.21
C LEU A 100 13.20 -8.49 -4.77
N LYS A 101 13.14 -7.91 -3.56
CA LYS A 101 14.26 -7.14 -3.01
C LYS A 101 15.51 -7.99 -2.85
N LYS A 102 15.37 -9.23 -2.32
CA LYS A 102 16.49 -10.17 -2.14
C LYS A 102 17.08 -10.61 -3.47
N TYR A 103 16.25 -10.82 -4.49
CA TYR A 103 16.72 -11.20 -5.83
C TYR A 103 17.51 -10.06 -6.49
N LYS A 104 17.03 -8.81 -6.36
CA LYS A 104 17.75 -7.63 -6.87
C LYS A 104 19.11 -7.44 -6.20
N GLN A 105 19.23 -7.68 -4.89
CA GLN A 105 20.51 -7.54 -4.18
C GLN A 105 21.55 -8.62 -4.52
N LYS A 106 21.11 -9.76 -5.05
CA LYS A 106 22.00 -10.85 -5.48
C LYS A 106 22.53 -10.67 -6.90
N LYS A 107 21.95 -9.77 -7.67
CA LYS A 107 22.30 -9.50 -9.07
C LYS A 107 23.11 -8.20 -9.14
#